data_AF-A0A965URJ9-F1
#
_entry.id   AF-A0A965URJ9-F1
#
_cell.length_a   1.000
_cell.length_b   1.000
_cell.length_c   1.000
_cell.angle_alpha   90.00
_cell.angle_beta   90.00
_cell.angle_gamma   90.00
#
_symmetry.space_group_name_H-M   'P 1'
#
loop_
_entity.id
_entity.type
_entity.pdbx_description
1 polymer ?
#
loop_
_entity_poly.entity_id
_entity_poly.type
_entity_poly.pdbx_seq_one_letter_code
_entity_poly.pdbx_strand_id
1 'polypeptide(L)'
;MKSIIYNILKIGYDGIAFAVCCGLIASFIIPIKSFLIFTVFVVFADTITGIMAAKKRGEEITSKGLYRTSQKCLVYLCGIMIFEGARLTFQLPFNITYMVAFTIATTELFSIAENIKSITGVNIGVLVLRF
;
A
#
# COMPACT_ATOMS: atom_id res chain seq x y z
N MET A 1 -15.28 -22.35 -29.37
CA MET A 1 -14.52 -23.49 -28.82
C MET A 1 -13.30 -23.88 -29.66
N LYS A 2 -13.43 -24.21 -30.96
CA LYS A 2 -12.29 -24.64 -31.81
C LYS A 2 -11.11 -23.63 -31.85
N SER A 3 -11.39 -22.32 -31.94
CA SER A 3 -10.36 -21.26 -31.94
C SER A 3 -9.61 -21.15 -30.60
N ILE A 4 -10.30 -21.34 -29.47
CA ILE A 4 -9.68 -21.31 -28.14
C ILE A 4 -8.75 -22.50 -27.95
N ILE A 5 -9.20 -23.71 -28.33
CA ILE A 5 -8.41 -24.93 -28.23
C ILE A 5 -7.18 -24.86 -29.14
N TYR A 6 -7.33 -24.32 -30.36
CA TYR A 6 -6.22 -24.08 -31.29
C TYR A 6 -5.19 -23.08 -30.73
N ASN A 7 -5.64 -21.99 -30.11
CA ASN A 7 -4.74 -21.02 -29.48
C ASN A 7 -4.01 -21.61 -28.27
N ILE A 8 -4.66 -22.43 -27.44
CA ILE A 8 -4.01 -23.13 -26.32
C ILE A 8 -2.93 -24.12 -26.83
N LEU A 9 -3.19 -24.84 -27.91
CA LEU A 9 -2.21 -25.72 -28.55
C LEU A 9 -1.03 -24.95 -29.17
N LYS A 10 -1.25 -23.71 -29.61
CA LYS A 10 -0.22 -22.84 -30.23
C LYS A 10 0.66 -22.12 -29.21
N ILE A 11 0.19 -21.96 -27.97
CA ILE A 11 0.90 -21.29 -26.86
C ILE A 11 2.20 -22.04 -26.46
N GLY A 12 2.33 -23.32 -26.85
CA GLY A 12 3.51 -24.12 -26.55
C GLY A 12 3.73 -24.33 -25.04
N TYR A 13 4.77 -25.07 -24.68
CA TYR A 13 5.13 -25.26 -23.28
C TYR A 13 5.50 -23.92 -22.60
N ASP A 14 6.21 -23.04 -23.32
CA ASP A 14 6.72 -21.78 -22.79
C ASP A 14 5.59 -20.83 -22.37
N GLY A 15 4.53 -20.72 -23.18
CA GLY A 15 3.42 -19.85 -22.86
C GLY A 15 2.52 -20.40 -21.74
N ILE A 16 2.41 -21.73 -21.61
CA ILE A 16 1.72 -22.35 -20.47
C ILE A 16 2.54 -22.12 -19.19
N ALA A 17 3.85 -22.36 -19.23
CA ALA A 17 4.74 -22.12 -18.10
C ALA A 17 4.69 -20.65 -17.63
N PHE A 18 4.73 -19.70 -18.58
CA PHE A 18 4.59 -18.29 -18.29
C PHE A 18 3.24 -17.97 -17.60
N ALA A 19 2.13 -18.48 -18.14
CA ALA A 19 0.81 -18.25 -17.57
C ALA A 19 0.68 -18.81 -16.14
N VAL A 20 1.26 -20.00 -15.88
CA VAL A 20 1.29 -20.60 -14.54
C VAL A 20 2.10 -19.73 -13.57
N CYS A 21 3.29 -19.28 -13.96
CA CYS A 21 4.11 -18.40 -13.14
C CYS A 21 3.40 -17.08 -12.81
N CYS A 22 2.79 -16.43 -13.81
CA CYS A 22 2.00 -15.22 -13.59
C CYS A 22 0.79 -15.48 -12.69
N GLY A 23 0.12 -16.62 -12.85
CA GLY A 23 -1.02 -17.02 -12.02
C GLY A 23 -0.63 -17.20 -10.55
N LEU A 24 0.53 -17.78 -10.27
CA LEU A 24 1.06 -17.95 -8.92
C LEU A 24 1.41 -16.62 -8.25
N ILE A 25 2.01 -15.69 -8.98
CA ILE A 25 2.31 -14.35 -8.44
C ILE A 25 1.00 -13.57 -8.23
N ALA A 26 0.09 -13.64 -9.20
CA ALA A 26 -1.20 -12.95 -9.11
C ALA A 26 -2.06 -13.48 -7.96
N SER A 27 -2.08 -14.78 -7.70
CA SER A 27 -2.86 -15.37 -6.59
C SER A 27 -2.40 -14.87 -5.22
N PHE A 28 -1.11 -14.54 -5.08
CA PHE A 28 -0.54 -13.93 -3.87
C PHE A 28 -0.91 -12.43 -3.74
N ILE A 29 -0.85 -11.66 -4.83
CA ILE A 29 -1.02 -10.20 -4.79
C ILE A 29 -2.50 -9.80 -4.81
N ILE A 30 -3.37 -10.51 -5.55
CA ILE A 30 -4.78 -10.15 -5.75
C ILE A 30 -5.54 -9.94 -4.43
N PRO A 31 -5.41 -10.82 -3.40
CA PRO A 31 -6.12 -10.64 -2.14
C PRO A 31 -5.75 -9.35 -1.40
N ILE A 32 -4.51 -8.88 -1.57
CA ILE A 32 -3.94 -7.74 -0.83
C ILE A 32 -3.84 -6.47 -1.68
N LYS A 33 -4.22 -6.52 -2.96
CA LYS A 33 -4.03 -5.42 -3.93
C LYS A 33 -4.59 -4.08 -3.45
N SER A 34 -5.76 -4.10 -2.83
CA SER A 34 -6.43 -2.88 -2.37
C SER A 34 -5.63 -2.20 -1.27
N PHE A 35 -5.03 -2.99 -0.37
CA PHE A 35 -4.18 -2.47 0.71
C PHE A 35 -2.87 -1.91 0.15
N LEU A 36 -2.21 -2.61 -0.77
CA LEU A 36 -0.97 -2.12 -1.38
C LEU A 36 -1.19 -0.77 -2.09
N ILE A 37 -2.24 -0.66 -2.90
CA ILE A 37 -2.58 0.60 -3.61
C ILE A 37 -2.94 1.70 -2.61
N PHE A 38 -3.74 1.38 -1.60
CA PHE A 38 -4.15 2.34 -0.59
C PHE A 38 -2.96 2.87 0.23
N THR A 39 -2.05 2.00 0.66
CA THR A 39 -0.83 2.39 1.39
C THR A 39 0.02 3.34 0.57
N VAL A 40 0.23 3.06 -0.72
CA VAL A 40 0.97 3.95 -1.62
C VAL A 40 0.28 5.31 -1.69
N PHE A 41 -1.03 5.33 -1.95
CA PHE A 41 -1.81 6.56 -2.03
C PHE A 41 -1.71 7.40 -0.75
N VAL A 42 -1.85 6.77 0.42
CA VAL A 42 -1.80 7.44 1.72
C VAL A 42 -0.41 8.01 2.02
N VAL A 43 0.68 7.30 1.71
CA VAL A 43 2.05 7.81 1.88
C VAL A 43 2.33 9.02 0.97
N PHE A 44 1.79 9.00 -0.25
CA PHE A 44 1.88 10.16 -1.15
C PHE A 44 1.06 11.35 -0.62
N ALA A 45 -0.15 11.11 -0.12
CA ALA A 45 -0.98 12.14 0.51
C ALA A 45 -0.31 12.74 1.76
N ASP A 46 0.32 11.91 2.61
CA ASP A 46 1.12 12.36 3.75
C ASP A 46 2.27 13.27 3.30
N THR A 47 2.98 12.89 2.24
CA THR A 47 4.09 13.69 1.71
C THR A 47 3.62 15.04 1.17
N ILE A 48 2.54 15.07 0.40
CA ILE A 48 1.97 16.31 -0.15
C ILE A 48 1.52 17.22 1.00
N THR A 49 0.77 16.69 1.96
CA THR A 49 0.28 17.47 3.11
C THR A 49 1.41 17.95 4.00
N GLY A 50 2.46 17.13 4.21
CA GLY A 50 3.66 17.50 4.95
C GLY A 50 4.44 18.64 4.29
N ILE A 51 4.61 18.59 2.96
CA ILE A 51 5.24 19.67 2.19
C ILE A 51 4.44 20.98 2.32
N MET A 52 3.12 20.91 2.20
CA MET A 52 2.25 22.08 2.37
C MET A 52 2.32 22.66 3.78
N ALA A 53 2.35 21.81 4.80
CA ALA A 53 2.48 22.21 6.20
C ALA A 53 3.85 22.87 6.47
N ALA A 54 4.95 22.26 6.01
CA ALA A 54 6.29 22.82 6.12
C ALA A 54 6.42 24.19 5.44
N LYS A 55 5.85 24.33 4.24
CA LYS A 55 5.81 25.61 3.52
C LYS A 55 5.06 26.69 4.30
N LYS A 56 3.94 26.33 4.96
CA LYS A 56 3.19 27.27 5.80
C LYS A 56 3.96 27.67 7.06
N ARG A 57 4.78 26.78 7.62
CA ARG A 57 5.64 27.05 8.79
C ARG A 57 6.95 27.77 8.44
N GLY A 58 7.30 27.87 7.16
CA GLY A 58 8.58 28.44 6.71
C GLY A 58 9.77 27.50 6.93
N GLU A 59 9.53 26.20 7.07
CA GLU A 59 10.57 25.19 7.25
C GLU A 59 11.22 24.82 5.89
N GLU A 60 12.53 24.55 5.90
CA GLU A 60 13.24 24.11 4.69
C GLU A 60 12.85 22.67 4.29
N ILE A 61 12.49 22.50 3.02
CA ILE A 61 12.22 21.18 2.45
C ILE A 61 13.55 20.53 2.09
N THR A 62 13.99 19.56 2.89
CA THR A 62 15.24 18.83 2.65
C THR A 62 15.02 17.57 1.81
N SER A 63 16.03 17.20 1.02
CA SER A 63 16.04 15.94 0.25
C SER A 63 15.90 14.69 1.13
N LYS A 64 16.33 14.78 2.39
CA LYS A 64 16.15 13.73 3.40
C LYS A 64 14.68 13.40 3.66
N GLY A 65 13.78 14.40 3.58
CA GLY A 65 12.34 14.20 3.73
C GLY A 65 11.77 13.33 2.61
N LEU A 66 12.14 13.59 1.37
CA LEU A 66 11.67 12.84 0.20
C LEU A 66 12.22 11.40 0.17
N TYR A 67 13.47 11.21 0.59
CA TYR A 67 14.06 9.88 0.75
C TYR A 67 13.29 9.04 1.78
N ARG A 68 12.90 9.65 2.91
CA ARG A 68 12.11 9.00 3.94
C ARG A 68 10.74 8.53 3.41
N THR A 69 10.09 9.30 2.53
CA THR A 69 8.84 8.87 1.86
C THR A 69 9.06 7.59 1.04
N SER A 70 10.11 7.56 0.23
CA SER A 70 10.43 6.39 -0.61
C SER A 70 10.72 5.17 0.26
N GLN A 71 11.45 5.36 1.36
CA GLN A 71 11.72 4.32 2.35
C GLN A 71 10.44 3.83 3.03
N LYS A 72 9.55 4.72 3.48
CA LYS A 72 8.24 4.35 4.06
C LYS A 72 7.44 3.47 3.09
N CYS A 73 7.33 3.89 1.83
CA CYS A 73 6.59 3.16 0.81
C CYS A 73 7.12 1.73 0.64
N LEU A 74 8.44 1.57 0.47
CA LEU A 74 9.05 0.24 0.32
C LEU A 74 8.89 -0.62 1.59
N VAL A 75 9.16 -0.05 2.77
CA VAL A 75 9.08 -0.79 4.04
C VAL A 75 7.65 -1.25 4.30
N TYR A 76 6.65 -0.42 4.03
CA TYR A 76 5.25 -0.79 4.22
C TYR A 76 4.76 -1.84 3.23
N LEU A 77 5.12 -1.72 1.95
CA LEU A 77 4.80 -2.74 0.94
C LEU A 77 5.44 -4.08 1.31
N CYS A 78 6.72 -4.09 1.69
CA CYS A 78 7.41 -5.28 2.17
C CYS A 78 6.74 -5.87 3.42
N GLY A 79 6.37 -5.03 4.40
CA GLY A 79 5.66 -5.46 5.59
C GLY A 79 4.35 -6.18 5.26
N ILE A 80 3.48 -5.57 4.45
CA ILE A 80 2.21 -6.17 4.05
C ILE A 80 2.43 -7.51 3.35
N MET A 81 3.40 -7.59 2.43
CA MET A 81 3.70 -8.83 1.72
C MET A 81 4.27 -9.92 2.64
N ILE A 82 5.16 -9.58 3.57
CA ILE A 82 5.73 -10.56 4.53
C ILE A 82 4.63 -11.15 5.40
N PHE A 83 3.70 -10.32 5.91
CA PHE A 83 2.60 -10.80 6.74
C PHE A 83 1.57 -11.62 5.95
N GLU A 84 1.37 -11.32 4.67
CA GLU A 84 0.57 -12.18 3.78
C GLU A 84 1.25 -13.53 3.54
N GLY A 85 2.57 -13.52 3.31
CA GLY A 85 3.38 -14.74 3.24
C GLY A 85 3.28 -15.58 4.50
N ALA A 86 3.35 -14.95 5.68
CA ALA A 86 3.17 -15.64 6.95
C ALA A 86 1.75 -16.21 7.10
N ARG A 87 0.71 -15.45 6.76
CA ARG A 87 -0.69 -15.91 6.78
C ARG A 87 -0.87 -17.19 5.97
N LEU A 88 -0.35 -17.21 4.74
CA LEU A 88 -0.45 -18.34 3.83
C LEU A 88 0.42 -19.53 4.28
N THR A 89 1.65 -19.27 4.72
CA THR A 89 2.62 -20.32 5.13
C THR A 89 2.17 -21.05 6.39
N PHE A 90 1.68 -20.31 7.38
CA PHE A 90 1.26 -20.88 8.66
C PHE A 90 -0.25 -21.19 8.72
N GLN A 91 -0.98 -20.96 7.63
CA GLN A 91 -2.43 -21.19 7.52
C GLN A 91 -3.20 -20.55 8.67
N LEU A 92 -2.86 -19.30 9.00
CA LEU A 92 -3.46 -18.60 10.14
C LEU A 92 -4.97 -18.44 9.91
N PRO A 93 -5.81 -18.71 10.93
CA PRO A 93 -7.27 -18.63 10.79
C PRO A 93 -7.79 -17.18 10.72
N PHE A 94 -6.94 -16.18 10.97
CA PHE A 94 -7.27 -14.76 10.94
C PHE A 94 -6.42 -14.02 9.91
N ASN A 95 -6.99 -12.95 9.34
CA ASN A 95 -6.34 -12.14 8.32
C ASN A 95 -5.39 -11.10 8.94
N ILE A 96 -4.25 -11.56 9.46
CA ILE A 96 -3.21 -10.70 10.07
C ILE A 96 -2.72 -9.61 9.11
N THR A 97 -2.66 -9.91 7.81
CA THR A 97 -2.29 -8.95 6.76
C THR A 97 -3.13 -7.69 6.79
N TYR A 98 -4.44 -7.83 7.03
CA TYR A 98 -5.37 -6.69 7.02
C TYR A 98 -5.18 -5.84 8.27
N MET A 99 -4.88 -6.48 9.41
CA MET A 99 -4.57 -5.78 10.65
C MET A 99 -3.28 -4.95 10.51
N VAL A 100 -2.25 -5.52 9.90
CA VAL A 100 -0.98 -4.82 9.63
C VAL A 100 -1.19 -3.66 8.66
N ALA A 101 -1.87 -3.90 7.54
CA ALA A 101 -2.15 -2.86 6.55
C ALA A 101 -3.00 -1.72 7.15
N PHE A 102 -4.00 -2.05 7.97
CA PHE A 102 -4.82 -1.08 8.69
C PHE A 102 -4.00 -0.25 9.68
N THR A 103 -3.10 -0.90 10.42
CA THR A 103 -2.22 -0.21 11.39
C THR A 103 -1.31 0.78 10.67
N ILE A 104 -0.66 0.35 9.58
CA ILE A 104 0.18 1.22 8.75
C ILE A 104 -0.63 2.40 8.21
N ALA A 105 -1.78 2.14 7.59
CA ALA A 105 -2.63 3.20 7.05
C ALA A 105 -3.06 4.19 8.13
N THR A 106 -3.42 3.71 9.31
CA THR A 106 -3.81 4.54 10.44
C THR A 106 -2.68 5.46 10.89
N THR A 107 -1.43 4.98 10.96
CA THR A 107 -0.29 5.83 11.33
C THR A 107 -0.08 7.00 10.36
N GLU A 108 -0.26 6.77 9.07
CA GLU A 108 -0.14 7.81 8.05
C GLU A 108 -1.38 8.74 8.03
N LEU A 109 -2.58 8.23 8.27
CA LEU A 109 -3.78 9.05 8.42
C LEU A 109 -3.68 10.01 9.62
N PHE A 110 -3.08 9.58 10.74
CA PHE A 110 -2.79 10.45 11.86
C PHE A 110 -1.79 11.57 11.49
N SER A 111 -0.72 11.23 10.78
CA SER A 111 0.24 12.21 10.25
C SER A 111 -0.43 13.24 9.34
N ILE A 112 -1.30 12.79 8.43
CA ILE A 112 -2.10 13.66 7.56
C ILE A 112 -3.00 14.58 8.39
N ALA A 113 -3.67 14.06 9.42
CA ALA A 113 -4.54 14.87 10.28
C ALA A 113 -3.77 15.99 11.01
N GLU A 114 -2.54 15.71 11.46
CA GLU A 114 -1.65 16.72 12.04
C GLU A 114 -1.24 17.79 11.02
N ASN A 115 -0.87 17.37 9.80
CA ASN A 115 -0.55 18.29 8.71
C ASN A 115 -1.74 19.18 8.34
N ILE A 116 -2.95 18.61 8.23
CA ILE A 116 -4.16 19.37 7.94
C ILE A 116 -4.47 20.36 9.06
N LYS A 117 -4.31 19.97 10.33
CA LYS A 117 -4.46 20.89 11.47
C LYS A 117 -3.48 22.05 11.38
N SER A 118 -2.24 21.80 10.99
CA SER A 118 -1.24 22.86 10.77
C SER A 118 -1.63 23.82 9.65
N ILE A 119 -2.19 23.30 8.55
CA ILE A 119 -2.54 24.08 7.35
C ILE A 119 -3.84 24.86 7.55
N THR A 120 -4.87 24.25 8.13
CA THR A 120 -6.24 24.78 8.17
C THR A 120 -6.67 25.28 9.55
N GLY A 121 -5.98 24.87 10.62
CA GLY A 121 -6.41 25.08 12.01
C GLY A 121 -7.49 24.09 12.48
N VAL A 122 -8.03 23.24 11.59
CA VAL A 122 -9.09 22.28 11.92
C VAL A 122 -8.50 20.96 12.40
N ASN A 123 -8.95 20.48 13.57
CA ASN A 123 -8.52 19.20 14.11
C ASN A 123 -9.42 18.06 13.63
N ILE A 124 -9.07 17.46 12.50
CA ILE A 124 -9.83 16.34 11.92
C ILE A 124 -9.75 15.09 12.80
N GLY A 125 -8.61 14.83 13.45
CA GLY A 125 -8.47 13.66 14.34
C GLY A 125 -9.48 13.66 15.50
N VAL A 126 -9.72 14.84 16.10
CA VAL A 126 -10.75 15.00 17.14
C VAL A 126 -12.16 14.94 16.56
N LEU A 127 -12.37 15.42 15.33
CA LEU A 127 -13.68 15.35 14.68
C LEU A 127 -14.10 13.91 14.39
N VAL A 128 -13.16 13.06 13.94
CA VAL A 128 -13.44 11.65 13.64
C VAL A 128 -13.67 10.83 14.91
N LEU A 129 -12.89 11.07 15.98
CA LEU A 129 -13.05 10.38 17.27
C LEU A 129 -14.29 10.81 18.07
N ARG A 130 -15.00 11.85 17.63
CA ARG A 130 -16.27 12.29 18.22
C ARG A 130 -17.49 11.56 17.66
N PHE A 131 -17.32 10.77 16.60
CA PHE A 131 -18.33 9.86 16.05
C PHE A 131 -18.04 8.43 16.49
#